data_AF-A0A328A9S8-F1
#
_entry.id   AF-A0A328A9S8-F1
#
_cell.length_a   1.000
_cell.length_b   1.000
_cell.length_c   1.000
_cell.angle_alpha   90.00
_cell.angle_beta   90.00
_cell.angle_gamma   90.00
#
_symmetry.space_group_name_H-M   'P 1'
#
loop_
_entity.id
_entity.type
_entity.pdbx_description
1 polymer ?
#
loop_
_entity_poly.entity_id
_entity_poly.type
_entity_poly.pdbx_seq_one_letter_code
_entity_poly.pdbx_strand_id
1 'polypeptide(L)'
;MIPRVAFVLVLCSLAAVVVVAAAAAGRFDRLPPQPYFPRQFAQASLMYCDPEGARSPDQARAGVRSEQLVDNLEANWFGSHLRAAQERSLWQPASELRGRTLRFLWLRSFHAPAVIRIDEPARGTYWLTATLLQGNGGYEPGRIDRRVTRRLSPEEAEAYEKAYSQLASLPRIGCGNGADGSEWIIETRDQGRYSLLKRWTPASGTFHDLGVLLIGFTGWNPKPIY
;
A
#
# COMPACT_ATOMS: atom_id res chain seq x y z
N MET A 1 -6.45 62.53 21.88
CA MET A 1 -6.18 62.51 20.43
C MET A 1 -5.56 61.15 20.07
N ILE A 2 -6.41 60.32 19.47
CA ILE A 2 -6.26 59.13 18.59
C ILE A 2 -4.95 58.28 18.66
N PRO A 3 -5.04 56.95 18.86
CA PRO A 3 -3.90 56.05 19.10
C PRO A 3 -3.26 55.46 17.83
N ARG A 4 -2.00 55.05 17.94
CA ARG A 4 -1.23 54.27 16.95
C ARG A 4 -1.65 52.80 17.00
N VAL A 5 -2.51 52.37 16.08
CA VAL A 5 -2.71 50.95 15.73
C VAL A 5 -3.00 50.89 14.23
N ALA A 6 -2.08 50.29 13.45
CA ALA A 6 -2.34 49.57 12.19
C ALA A 6 -1.04 49.42 11.38
N PHE A 7 -0.26 48.37 11.66
CA PHE A 7 0.72 47.89 10.68
C PHE A 7 0.89 46.37 10.78
N VAL A 8 -0.23 45.64 10.68
CA VAL A 8 -0.24 44.22 10.35
C VAL A 8 -1.56 44.00 9.61
N LEU A 9 -1.49 43.49 8.36
CA LEU A 9 -2.56 42.87 7.55
C LEU A 9 -2.61 43.37 6.10
N VAL A 10 -1.62 43.03 5.25
CA VAL A 10 -1.85 42.98 3.79
C VAL A 10 -1.17 41.78 3.09
N LEU A 11 -0.50 40.87 3.80
CA LEU A 11 0.23 39.75 3.14
C LEU A 11 -0.47 38.38 3.16
N CYS A 12 -1.68 38.25 3.72
CA CYS A 12 -2.39 36.96 3.77
C CYS A 12 -3.35 36.71 2.59
N SER A 13 -3.63 37.69 1.74
CA SER A 13 -4.75 37.58 0.80
C SER A 13 -4.39 36.99 -0.57
N LEU A 14 -3.12 36.97 -0.97
CA LEU A 14 -2.73 36.40 -2.27
C LEU A 14 -2.49 34.88 -2.23
N ALA A 15 -2.02 34.33 -1.10
CA ALA A 15 -1.81 32.88 -0.97
C ALA A 15 -3.14 32.10 -1.00
N ALA A 16 -4.21 32.67 -0.43
CA ALA A 16 -5.54 32.04 -0.44
C ALA A 16 -6.18 32.02 -1.84
N VAL A 17 -5.94 33.05 -2.67
CA VAL A 17 -6.57 33.14 -4.01
C VAL A 17 -5.94 32.18 -5.01
N VAL A 18 -4.63 31.90 -4.91
CA VAL A 18 -3.95 30.91 -5.76
C VAL A 18 -4.41 29.48 -5.45
N VAL A 19 -4.75 29.19 -4.19
CA VAL A 19 -5.27 27.86 -3.78
C VAL A 19 -6.68 27.61 -4.34
N VAL A 20 -7.51 28.65 -4.45
CA VAL A 20 -8.91 28.50 -4.92
C VAL A 20 -8.98 28.31 -6.45
N ALA A 21 -8.11 28.94 -7.24
CA ALA A 21 -8.13 28.79 -8.70
C ALA A 21 -7.58 27.43 -9.20
N ALA A 22 -6.66 26.81 -8.46
CA ALA A 22 -6.09 25.50 -8.82
C ALA A 22 -7.04 24.32 -8.54
N ALA A 23 -7.99 24.49 -7.61
CA ALA A 23 -9.00 23.49 -7.29
C ALA A 23 -9.99 23.24 -8.45
N ALA A 24 -10.19 24.21 -9.34
CA ALA A 24 -11.06 24.08 -10.50
C ALA A 24 -10.44 23.28 -11.67
N ALA A 25 -9.15 22.90 -11.59
CA ALA A 25 -8.41 22.28 -12.67
C ALA A 25 -7.89 20.85 -12.37
N GLY A 26 -8.54 20.10 -11.46
CA GLY A 26 -8.24 18.68 -11.22
C GLY A 26 -6.82 18.37 -10.71
N ARG A 27 -6.08 19.39 -10.22
CA ARG A 27 -4.65 19.27 -9.83
C ARG A 27 -4.40 18.60 -8.48
N PHE A 28 -5.43 18.16 -7.76
CA PHE A 28 -5.30 17.52 -6.43
C PHE A 28 -5.79 16.06 -6.37
N ASP A 29 -6.19 15.48 -7.50
CA ASP A 29 -6.75 14.11 -7.54
C ASP A 29 -5.69 13.04 -7.19
N ARG A 30 -4.39 13.38 -7.24
CA ARG A 30 -3.27 12.46 -7.01
C ARG A 30 -2.11 13.17 -6.32
N LEU A 31 -1.31 12.42 -5.57
CA LEU A 31 -0.05 12.94 -5.03
C LEU A 31 0.97 13.24 -6.16
N PRO A 32 1.97 14.11 -5.94
CA PRO A 32 3.07 14.26 -6.87
C PRO A 32 3.86 12.94 -7.02
N PRO A 33 4.55 12.72 -8.17
CA PRO A 33 5.43 11.57 -8.34
C PRO A 33 6.48 11.47 -7.23
N GLN A 34 6.68 10.27 -6.70
CA GLN A 34 7.67 9.96 -5.66
C GLN A 34 8.12 8.51 -5.80
N PRO A 35 9.35 8.14 -5.37
CA PRO A 35 9.74 6.75 -5.31
C PRO A 35 8.98 6.02 -4.19
N TYR A 36 8.21 4.99 -4.57
CA TYR A 36 7.44 4.18 -3.64
C TYR A 36 8.25 3.03 -3.04
N PHE A 37 9.18 2.47 -3.82
CA PHE A 37 9.94 1.29 -3.45
C PHE A 37 11.45 1.56 -3.53
N PRO A 38 12.26 0.88 -2.70
CA PRO A 38 13.72 0.88 -2.83
C PRO A 38 14.15 0.38 -4.20
N ARG A 39 15.08 1.09 -4.86
CA ARG A 39 15.64 0.65 -6.17
C ARG A 39 16.33 -0.72 -6.10
N GLN A 40 16.85 -1.09 -4.93
CA GLN A 40 17.48 -2.39 -4.69
C GLN A 40 16.49 -3.56 -4.79
N PHE A 41 15.17 -3.33 -4.77
CA PHE A 41 14.18 -4.41 -4.97
C PHE A 41 14.14 -4.93 -6.42
N ALA A 42 14.68 -4.17 -7.37
CA ALA A 42 14.89 -4.60 -8.75
C ALA A 42 16.16 -5.46 -8.92
N GLN A 43 16.93 -5.70 -7.86
CA GLN A 43 18.04 -6.66 -7.90
C GLN A 43 17.48 -8.07 -7.82
N ALA A 44 17.85 -8.91 -8.79
CA ALA A 44 17.37 -10.27 -8.82
C ALA A 44 18.02 -11.11 -7.72
N SER A 45 17.20 -11.87 -7.00
CA SER A 45 17.63 -12.89 -6.05
C SER A 45 17.38 -14.26 -6.65
N LEU A 46 18.32 -15.19 -6.43
CA LEU A 46 18.06 -16.58 -6.76
C LEU A 46 17.13 -17.17 -5.71
N MET A 47 16.09 -17.85 -6.16
CA MET A 47 15.19 -18.61 -5.31
C MET A 47 14.82 -19.93 -5.99
N TYR A 48 14.40 -20.91 -5.19
CA TYR A 48 13.68 -22.05 -5.73
C TYR A 48 12.27 -22.06 -5.15
N CYS A 49 11.34 -22.63 -5.92
CA CYS A 49 9.96 -22.74 -5.55
C CYS A 49 9.66 -24.17 -5.11
N ASP A 50 9.10 -24.31 -3.91
CA ASP A 50 8.50 -25.55 -3.42
C ASP A 50 7.00 -25.33 -3.12
N PRO A 51 6.25 -26.40 -2.78
CA PRO A 51 4.85 -26.27 -2.42
C PRO A 51 4.57 -25.35 -1.22
N GLU A 52 5.57 -25.02 -0.38
CA GLU A 52 5.44 -24.14 0.78
C GLU A 52 5.84 -22.68 0.45
N GLY A 53 6.50 -22.43 -0.67
CA GLY A 53 6.79 -21.10 -1.21
C GLY A 53 8.21 -20.93 -1.76
N ALA A 54 8.65 -19.66 -1.84
CA ALA A 54 10.00 -19.34 -2.30
C ALA A 54 11.02 -19.54 -1.17
N ARG A 55 12.13 -20.22 -1.46
CA ARG A 55 13.25 -20.40 -0.53
C ARG A 55 14.58 -20.04 -1.18
N SER A 56 15.55 -19.64 -0.35
CA SER A 56 16.94 -19.47 -0.80
C SER A 56 17.50 -20.82 -1.25
N PRO A 57 18.21 -20.90 -2.39
CA PRO A 57 18.82 -22.15 -2.81
C PRO A 57 20.04 -22.43 -1.94
N ASP A 58 19.95 -23.45 -1.06
CA ASP A 58 21.10 -23.88 -0.26
C ASP A 58 22.14 -24.64 -1.12
N GLN A 59 21.72 -25.24 -2.24
CA GLN A 59 22.56 -25.86 -3.27
C GLN A 59 21.86 -25.84 -4.63
N ALA A 60 22.63 -25.82 -5.73
CA ALA A 60 22.16 -25.76 -7.11
C ALA A 60 21.29 -26.97 -7.49
N ARG A 61 19.99 -26.88 -7.21
CA ARG A 61 18.96 -27.81 -7.69
C ARG A 61 18.45 -27.35 -9.05
N ALA A 62 18.00 -28.28 -9.88
CA ALA A 62 17.21 -27.93 -11.06
C ALA A 62 15.96 -27.15 -10.62
N GLY A 63 15.62 -26.06 -11.32
CA GLY A 63 14.44 -25.23 -11.01
C GLY A 63 14.71 -23.94 -10.20
N VAL A 64 15.96 -23.49 -10.05
CA VAL A 64 16.28 -22.15 -9.53
C VAL A 64 15.77 -21.09 -10.50
N ARG A 65 15.01 -20.12 -9.97
CA ARG A 65 14.53 -18.93 -10.67
C ARG A 65 15.30 -17.70 -10.21
N SER A 66 15.51 -16.77 -11.13
CA SER A 66 15.99 -15.43 -10.81
C SER A 66 14.79 -14.51 -10.74
N GLU A 67 14.50 -13.99 -9.55
CA GLU A 67 13.28 -13.23 -9.30
C GLU A 67 13.61 -11.90 -8.63
N GLN A 68 12.90 -10.86 -9.04
CA GLN A 68 12.98 -9.53 -8.44
C GLN A 68 11.80 -9.34 -7.49
N LEU A 69 12.03 -8.64 -6.38
CA LEU A 69 10.94 -8.37 -5.45
C LEU A 69 9.93 -7.39 -6.04
N VAL A 70 10.46 -6.32 -6.63
CA VAL A 70 9.70 -5.34 -7.42
C VAL A 70 10.60 -4.86 -8.54
N ASP A 71 10.26 -5.17 -9.79
CA ASP A 71 10.98 -4.67 -10.96
C ASP A 71 10.58 -3.21 -11.30
N ASN A 72 11.17 -2.61 -12.33
CA ASN A 72 10.87 -1.23 -12.70
C ASN A 72 9.44 -1.03 -13.26
N LEU A 73 8.91 -2.03 -13.97
CA LEU A 73 7.54 -2.00 -14.51
C LEU A 73 6.54 -2.08 -13.36
N GLU A 74 6.74 -3.03 -12.44
CA GLU A 74 5.96 -3.20 -11.21
C GLU A 74 6.05 -1.97 -10.30
N ALA A 75 7.24 -1.40 -10.11
CA ALA A 75 7.41 -0.20 -9.29
C ALA A 75 6.60 0.99 -9.83
N ASN A 76 6.60 1.18 -11.16
CA ASN A 76 5.80 2.21 -11.82
C ASN A 76 4.30 1.90 -11.73
N TRP A 77 3.93 0.65 -11.97
CA TRP A 77 2.54 0.18 -11.94
C TRP A 77 1.94 0.30 -10.54
N PHE A 78 2.54 -0.31 -9.52
CA PHE A 78 2.09 -0.23 -8.13
C PHE A 78 2.15 1.22 -7.61
N GLY A 79 3.22 1.94 -7.93
CA GLY A 79 3.38 3.34 -7.52
C GLY A 79 2.31 4.26 -8.10
N SER A 80 1.86 4.01 -9.33
CA SER A 80 0.77 4.79 -9.95
C SER A 80 -0.56 4.62 -9.21
N HIS A 81 -0.86 3.39 -8.76
CA HIS A 81 -2.04 3.06 -7.97
C HIS A 81 -2.00 3.69 -6.58
N LEU A 82 -0.86 3.58 -5.89
CA LEU A 82 -0.65 4.23 -4.59
C LEU A 82 -0.79 5.75 -4.71
N ARG A 83 -0.24 6.35 -5.76
CA ARG A 83 -0.33 7.79 -6.01
C ARG A 83 -1.77 8.25 -6.27
N ALA A 84 -2.54 7.46 -7.02
CA ALA A 84 -3.95 7.71 -7.27
C ALA A 84 -4.82 7.51 -6.01
N ALA A 85 -4.45 6.55 -5.16
CA ALA A 85 -5.04 6.38 -3.83
C ALA A 85 -4.56 7.43 -2.81
N GLN A 86 -3.77 8.44 -3.22
CA GLN A 86 -3.19 9.46 -2.35
C GLN A 86 -2.37 8.89 -1.18
N GLU A 87 -1.75 7.73 -1.39
CA GLU A 87 -0.88 7.07 -0.43
C GLU A 87 0.57 7.54 -0.59
N ARG A 88 1.22 7.88 0.52
CA ARG A 88 2.65 8.25 0.52
C ARG A 88 3.55 7.01 0.52
N SER A 89 4.80 7.17 0.13
CA SER A 89 5.80 6.10 0.24
C SER A 89 5.98 5.70 1.71
N LEU A 90 5.85 4.40 2.02
CA LEU A 90 6.19 3.85 3.33
C LEU A 90 7.69 3.57 3.47
N TRP A 91 8.43 3.56 2.36
CA TRP A 91 9.89 3.39 2.39
C TRP A 91 10.59 4.69 2.78
N GLN A 92 10.16 5.81 2.20
CA GLN A 92 10.81 7.10 2.44
C GLN A 92 10.69 7.51 3.92
N PRO A 93 11.69 8.25 4.45
CA PRO A 93 11.58 8.83 5.78
C PRO A 93 10.47 9.89 5.78
N ALA A 94 9.29 9.53 6.23
CA ALA A 94 8.27 10.51 6.55
C ALA A 94 8.46 10.94 8.01
N SER A 95 8.63 12.24 8.25
CA SER A 95 8.63 12.83 9.60
C SER A 95 7.30 12.59 10.36
N GLU A 96 6.26 12.18 9.63
CA GLU A 96 4.88 12.04 10.12
C GLU A 96 4.48 10.58 10.41
N LEU A 97 5.18 9.58 9.86
CA LEU A 97 4.85 8.16 10.11
C LEU A 97 5.46 7.73 11.45
N ARG A 98 4.69 7.94 12.52
CA ARG A 98 4.99 7.45 13.87
C ARG A 98 4.24 6.14 14.11
N GLY A 99 4.89 5.20 14.79
CA GLY A 99 4.33 3.89 15.10
C GLY A 99 4.52 2.86 13.99
N ARG A 100 3.59 1.91 13.90
CA ARG A 100 3.60 0.80 12.94
C ARG A 100 2.52 1.00 11.90
N THR A 101 2.85 0.77 10.63
CA THR A 101 1.89 0.82 9.52
C THR A 101 2.00 -0.46 8.70
N LEU A 102 0.86 -1.04 8.35
CA LEU A 102 0.73 -2.04 7.31
C LEU A 102 -0.10 -1.46 6.16
N ARG A 103 0.31 -1.69 4.92
CA ARG A 103 -0.47 -1.39 3.73
C ARG A 103 -0.60 -2.63 2.85
N PHE A 104 -1.83 -2.95 2.50
CA PHE A 104 -2.18 -3.96 1.52
C PHE A 104 -2.66 -3.27 0.24
N LEU A 105 -1.98 -3.53 -0.87
CA LEU A 105 -2.35 -3.12 -2.21
C LEU A 105 -2.85 -4.35 -2.98
N TRP A 106 -4.07 -4.27 -3.47
CA TRP A 106 -4.74 -5.36 -4.16
C TRP A 106 -5.13 -4.94 -5.58
N LEU A 107 -4.46 -5.53 -6.56
CA LEU A 107 -4.56 -5.19 -7.98
C LEU A 107 -5.03 -6.39 -8.79
N ARG A 108 -6.34 -6.51 -8.95
CA ARG A 108 -6.93 -7.51 -9.85
C ARG A 108 -6.91 -6.99 -11.29
N SER A 109 -6.55 -7.84 -12.25
CA SER A 109 -6.36 -7.44 -13.66
C SER A 109 -7.50 -6.56 -14.19
N PHE A 110 -8.75 -6.96 -13.96
CA PHE A 110 -9.94 -6.33 -14.56
C PHE A 110 -10.90 -5.68 -13.56
N HIS A 111 -10.48 -5.46 -12.31
CA HIS A 111 -11.35 -4.89 -11.28
C HIS A 111 -10.71 -3.68 -10.61
N ALA A 112 -11.58 -2.89 -9.97
CA ALA A 112 -11.24 -1.77 -9.11
C ALA A 112 -10.06 -2.10 -8.18
N PRO A 113 -8.94 -1.35 -8.28
CA PRO A 113 -7.83 -1.41 -7.35
C PRO A 113 -8.30 -1.05 -5.93
N ALA A 114 -7.76 -1.74 -4.93
CA ALA A 114 -7.99 -1.40 -3.54
C ALA A 114 -6.66 -1.18 -2.81
N VAL A 115 -6.64 -0.19 -1.93
CA VAL A 115 -5.55 0.05 -0.99
C VAL A 115 -6.09 0.11 0.42
N ILE A 116 -5.60 -0.77 1.29
CA ILE A 116 -6.06 -0.92 2.66
C ILE A 116 -4.87 -0.71 3.58
N ARG A 117 -4.93 0.31 4.44
CA ARG A 117 -3.86 0.66 5.38
C ARG A 117 -4.34 0.53 6.81
N ILE A 118 -3.56 -0.14 7.65
CA ILE A 118 -3.71 -0.15 9.11
C ILE A 118 -2.57 0.67 9.70
N ASP A 119 -2.91 1.76 10.38
CA ASP A 119 -1.97 2.57 11.16
C ASP A 119 -2.14 2.28 12.65
N GLU A 120 -1.04 2.03 13.33
CA GLU A 120 -0.94 1.94 14.79
C GLU A 120 -0.06 3.09 15.30
N PRO A 121 -0.62 4.31 15.43
CA PRO A 121 0.14 5.47 15.90
C PRO A 121 0.59 5.34 17.36
N ALA A 122 -0.15 4.55 18.15
CA ALA A 122 0.15 4.21 19.53
C ALA A 122 -0.28 2.77 19.79
N ARG A 123 0.47 2.08 20.66
CA ARG A 123 0.30 0.63 20.91
C ARG A 123 -1.16 0.28 21.22
N GLY A 124 -1.73 -0.67 20.47
CA GLY A 124 -3.10 -1.15 20.65
C GLY A 124 -4.21 -0.25 20.08
N THR A 125 -3.87 0.83 19.38
CA THR A 125 -4.85 1.68 18.69
C THR A 125 -4.66 1.56 17.18
N TYR A 126 -5.58 0.87 16.51
CA TYR A 126 -5.50 0.63 15.07
C TYR A 126 -6.54 1.44 14.30
N TRP A 127 -6.07 2.14 13.27
CA TRP A 127 -6.88 2.89 12.32
C TRP A 127 -6.81 2.25 10.94
N LEU A 128 -7.97 1.87 10.43
CA LEU A 128 -8.15 1.45 9.05
C LEU A 128 -8.36 2.68 8.16
N THR A 129 -7.64 2.74 7.04
CA THR A 129 -7.99 3.55 5.88
C THR A 129 -8.04 2.67 4.65
N ALA A 130 -9.22 2.49 4.07
CA ALA A 130 -9.45 1.72 2.86
C ALA A 130 -9.88 2.64 1.71
N THR A 131 -9.19 2.58 0.58
CA THR A 131 -9.48 3.36 -0.63
C THR A 131 -9.74 2.41 -1.81
N LEU A 132 -10.90 2.54 -2.44
CA LEU A 132 -11.25 1.87 -3.68
C LEU A 132 -11.13 2.85 -4.84
N LEU A 133 -10.54 2.43 -5.94
CA LEU A 133 -10.41 3.23 -7.16
C LEU A 133 -11.36 2.77 -8.27
N GLN A 134 -11.60 3.61 -9.26
CA GLN A 134 -12.53 3.33 -10.38
C GLN A 134 -11.91 2.55 -11.55
N GLY A 135 -10.58 2.50 -11.65
CA GLY A 135 -9.86 1.89 -12.77
C GLY A 135 -9.76 0.37 -12.68
N ASN A 136 -8.76 -0.19 -13.35
CA ASN A 136 -8.48 -1.63 -13.33
C ASN A 136 -7.09 -1.88 -12.76
N GLY A 137 -6.99 -2.81 -11.81
CA GLY A 137 -5.74 -3.14 -11.13
C GLY A 137 -4.61 -3.45 -12.09
N GLY A 138 -4.85 -4.21 -13.16
CA GLY A 138 -3.85 -4.55 -14.19
C GLY A 138 -3.43 -3.42 -15.13
N TYR A 139 -4.05 -2.25 -15.03
CA TYR A 139 -3.94 -1.18 -16.03
C TYR A 139 -3.86 0.20 -15.35
N GLU A 140 -4.82 1.07 -15.64
CA GLU A 140 -4.88 2.43 -15.13
C GLU A 140 -5.65 2.49 -13.80
N PRO A 141 -5.17 3.28 -12.82
CA PRO A 141 -5.77 3.33 -11.50
C PRO A 141 -7.11 4.06 -11.46
N GLY A 142 -7.36 4.98 -12.41
CA GLY A 142 -8.54 5.86 -12.36
C GLY A 142 -8.46 6.91 -11.24
N ARG A 143 -9.61 7.25 -10.65
CA ARG A 143 -9.76 8.16 -9.51
C ARG A 143 -10.27 7.39 -8.28
N ILE A 144 -10.23 8.02 -7.13
CA ILE A 144 -10.86 7.49 -5.91
C ILE A 144 -12.36 7.40 -6.14
N ASP A 145 -12.88 6.18 -6.00
CA ASP A 145 -14.32 5.89 -6.02
C ASP A 145 -14.91 6.09 -4.62
N ARG A 146 -14.27 5.44 -3.64
CA ARG A 146 -14.76 5.38 -2.26
C ARG A 146 -13.61 5.28 -1.29
N ARG A 147 -13.78 5.89 -0.12
CA ARG A 147 -12.83 5.81 0.99
C ARG A 147 -13.57 5.60 2.30
N VAL A 148 -13.03 4.71 3.14
CA VAL A 148 -13.50 4.48 4.50
C VAL A 148 -12.32 4.66 5.44
N THR A 149 -12.50 5.45 6.49
CA THR A 149 -11.55 5.57 7.59
C THR A 149 -12.29 5.35 8.90
N ARG A 150 -11.80 4.41 9.72
CA ARG A 150 -12.40 4.08 11.01
C ARG A 150 -11.40 3.39 11.93
N ARG A 151 -11.71 3.34 13.21
CA ARG A 151 -11.00 2.50 14.17
C ARG A 151 -11.40 1.03 13.97
N LEU A 152 -10.46 0.10 14.16
CA LEU A 152 -10.79 -1.32 14.29
C LEU A 152 -11.53 -1.59 15.61
N SER A 153 -12.46 -2.54 15.61
CA SER A 153 -13.04 -3.07 16.85
C SER A 153 -12.00 -3.86 17.64
N PRO A 154 -12.24 -4.17 18.93
CA PRO A 154 -11.35 -5.04 19.71
C PRO A 154 -11.11 -6.40 19.05
N GLU A 155 -12.15 -7.02 18.49
CA GLU A 155 -12.08 -8.32 17.83
C GLU A 155 -11.28 -8.25 16.52
N GLU A 156 -11.48 -7.19 15.73
CA GLU A 156 -10.72 -6.95 14.51
C GLU A 156 -9.24 -6.68 14.82
N ALA A 157 -8.97 -5.92 15.88
CA ALA A 157 -7.60 -5.63 16.34
C ALA A 157 -6.88 -6.92 16.78
N GLU A 158 -7.55 -7.79 17.53
CA GLU A 158 -6.98 -9.09 17.92
C GLU A 158 -6.70 -9.98 16.71
N ALA A 159 -7.65 -10.09 15.78
CA ALA A 159 -7.48 -10.86 14.54
C ALA A 159 -6.33 -10.30 13.68
N TYR A 160 -6.23 -8.98 13.55
CA TYR A 160 -5.16 -8.29 12.85
C TYR A 160 -3.80 -8.60 13.48
N GLU A 161 -3.65 -8.47 14.80
CA GLU A 161 -2.37 -8.72 15.48
C GLU A 161 -1.90 -10.17 15.31
N LYS A 162 -2.83 -11.12 15.45
CA LYS A 162 -2.55 -12.53 15.22
C LYS A 162 -2.00 -12.75 13.82
N ALA A 163 -2.65 -12.21 12.79
CA ALA A 163 -2.22 -12.36 11.40
C ALA A 163 -0.91 -11.60 11.11
N TYR A 164 -0.75 -10.38 11.62
CA TYR A 164 0.44 -9.55 11.45
C TYR A 164 1.69 -10.24 12.03
N SER A 165 1.57 -10.86 13.21
CA SER A 165 2.70 -11.53 13.89
C SER A 165 3.35 -12.64 13.06
N GLN A 166 2.62 -13.21 12.10
CA GLN A 166 3.11 -14.29 11.25
C GLN A 166 3.84 -13.78 10.00
N LEU A 167 3.77 -12.49 9.67
CA LEU A 167 4.35 -11.95 8.43
C LEU A 167 5.86 -12.10 8.36
N ALA A 168 6.56 -11.98 9.49
CA ALA A 168 8.01 -11.98 9.54
C ALA A 168 8.64 -13.32 9.13
N SER A 169 7.90 -14.43 9.26
CA SER A 169 8.37 -15.76 8.88
C SER A 169 8.05 -16.14 7.43
N LEU A 170 7.26 -15.33 6.72
CA LEU A 170 6.87 -15.63 5.35
C LEU A 170 7.97 -15.26 4.35
N PRO A 171 8.13 -16.03 3.27
CA PRO A 171 8.95 -15.63 2.13
C PRO A 171 8.49 -14.27 1.57
N ARG A 172 9.43 -13.43 1.14
CA ARG A 172 9.08 -12.11 0.60
C ARG A 172 8.36 -12.18 -0.75
N ILE A 173 8.67 -13.19 -1.56
CA ILE A 173 8.11 -13.39 -2.90
C ILE A 173 7.41 -14.75 -2.93
N GLY A 174 6.33 -14.87 -3.69
CA GLY A 174 5.66 -16.14 -3.96
C GLY A 174 6.10 -16.77 -5.27
N CYS A 175 5.66 -18.00 -5.49
CA CYS A 175 6.01 -18.74 -6.70
C CYS A 175 4.98 -18.62 -7.83
N GLY A 176 3.85 -17.97 -7.57
CA GLY A 176 2.80 -17.73 -8.55
C GLY A 176 3.24 -16.68 -9.56
N ASN A 177 2.86 -16.90 -10.81
CA ASN A 177 2.90 -15.93 -11.90
C ASN A 177 1.76 -16.25 -12.89
N GLY A 178 1.42 -15.29 -13.75
CA GLY A 178 0.36 -15.48 -14.73
C GLY A 178 0.16 -14.25 -15.61
N ALA A 179 -0.70 -14.40 -16.62
CA ALA A 179 -1.13 -13.29 -17.48
C ALA A 179 -2.30 -12.51 -16.86
N ASP A 180 -3.18 -13.21 -16.14
CA ASP A 180 -4.35 -12.67 -15.46
C ASP A 180 -4.52 -13.24 -14.04
N GLY A 181 -5.15 -12.45 -13.19
CA GLY A 181 -5.27 -12.74 -11.77
C GLY A 181 -5.11 -11.46 -10.97
N SER A 182 -4.38 -11.54 -9.86
CA SER A 182 -4.14 -10.36 -9.03
C SER A 182 -2.76 -10.30 -8.42
N GLU A 183 -2.23 -9.09 -8.34
CA GLU A 183 -1.10 -8.78 -7.49
C GLU A 183 -1.58 -8.37 -6.10
N TRP A 184 -1.04 -9.06 -5.10
CA TRP A 184 -1.23 -8.75 -3.68
C TRP A 184 0.11 -8.31 -3.11
N ILE A 185 0.19 -7.07 -2.64
CA ILE A 185 1.40 -6.49 -2.07
C ILE A 185 1.11 -6.07 -0.64
N ILE A 186 1.88 -6.60 0.31
CA ILE A 186 1.85 -6.17 1.71
C ILE A 186 3.16 -5.44 2.01
N GLU A 187 3.04 -4.17 2.38
CA GLU A 187 4.13 -3.35 2.87
C GLU A 187 3.97 -3.13 4.37
N THR A 188 5.07 -3.18 5.12
CA THR A 188 5.07 -2.80 6.52
C THR A 188 6.16 -1.77 6.79
N ARG A 189 5.87 -0.84 7.70
CA ARG A 189 6.84 0.06 8.30
C ARG A 189 6.69 0.00 9.81
N ASP A 190 7.73 -0.41 10.50
CA ASP A 190 7.75 -0.49 11.96
C ASP A 190 9.12 -0.07 12.49
N GLN A 191 9.15 0.93 13.37
CA GLN A 191 10.39 1.50 13.93
C GLN A 191 11.44 1.86 12.85
N GLY A 192 10.99 2.38 11.71
CA GLY A 192 11.84 2.75 10.58
C GLY A 192 12.30 1.57 9.70
N ARG A 193 12.00 0.32 10.08
CA ARG A 193 12.23 -0.85 9.23
C ARG A 193 11.08 -0.97 8.23
N TYR A 194 11.43 -1.00 6.95
CA TYR A 194 10.48 -1.20 5.85
C TYR A 194 10.60 -2.63 5.31
N SER A 195 9.48 -3.31 5.14
CA SER A 195 9.40 -4.63 4.50
C SER A 195 8.32 -4.64 3.41
N LEU A 196 8.50 -5.52 2.43
CA LEU A 196 7.54 -5.77 1.37
C LEU A 196 7.48 -7.28 1.11
N LEU A 197 6.25 -7.79 1.04
CA LEU A 197 5.90 -9.13 0.61
C LEU A 197 4.93 -9.04 -0.58
N LYS A 198 5.12 -9.88 -1.60
CA LYS A 198 4.31 -9.90 -2.82
C LYS A 198 3.87 -11.33 -3.17
N ARG A 199 2.63 -11.50 -3.63
CA ARG A 199 2.09 -12.75 -4.16
C ARG A 199 1.20 -12.50 -5.37
N TRP A 200 1.36 -13.31 -6.40
CA TRP A 200 0.40 -13.45 -7.48
C TRP A 200 -0.70 -14.44 -7.09
N THR A 201 -1.95 -13.97 -7.12
CA THR A 201 -3.19 -14.74 -6.97
C THR A 201 -3.13 -15.79 -5.85
N PRO A 202 -2.87 -15.39 -4.59
CA PRO A 202 -2.71 -16.34 -3.50
C PRO A 202 -4.07 -17.01 -3.20
N ALA A 203 -4.13 -18.34 -3.28
CA ALA A 203 -5.38 -19.08 -3.05
C ALA A 203 -5.61 -19.53 -1.59
N SER A 204 -4.54 -19.56 -0.77
CA SER A 204 -4.60 -20.05 0.61
C SER A 204 -3.37 -19.62 1.42
N GLY A 205 -3.41 -19.90 2.73
CA GLY A 205 -2.31 -19.69 3.67
C GLY A 205 -2.29 -18.29 4.29
N THR A 206 -1.40 -18.06 5.26
CA THR A 206 -1.34 -16.84 6.07
C THR A 206 -1.39 -15.53 5.26
N PHE A 207 -0.71 -15.48 4.12
CA PHE A 207 -0.68 -14.29 3.27
C PHE A 207 -2.06 -13.99 2.64
N HIS A 208 -2.73 -15.02 2.12
CA HIS A 208 -4.09 -14.93 1.60
C HIS A 208 -5.07 -14.56 2.72
N ASP A 209 -5.00 -15.28 3.84
CA ASP A 209 -5.94 -15.11 4.95
C ASP A 209 -5.87 -13.70 5.55
N LEU A 210 -4.67 -13.12 5.64
CA LEU A 210 -4.49 -11.72 6.02
C LEU A 210 -5.13 -10.75 5.02
N GLY A 211 -4.92 -10.93 3.70
CA GLY A 211 -5.55 -10.01 2.74
C GLY A 211 -7.08 -10.15 2.71
N VAL A 212 -7.63 -11.36 2.85
CA VAL A 212 -9.08 -11.57 3.03
C VAL A 212 -9.59 -10.88 4.29
N LEU A 213 -8.87 -11.02 5.41
CA LEU A 213 -9.19 -10.34 6.67
C LEU A 213 -9.24 -8.82 6.49
N LEU A 214 -8.21 -8.23 5.85
CA LEU A 214 -8.13 -6.80 5.58
C LEU A 214 -9.26 -6.31 4.65
N ILE A 215 -9.62 -7.10 3.64
CA ILE A 215 -10.78 -6.83 2.78
C ILE A 215 -12.06 -6.85 3.63
N GLY A 216 -12.22 -7.84 4.51
CA GLY A 216 -13.36 -7.93 5.42
C GLY A 216 -13.55 -6.69 6.29
N PHE A 217 -12.46 -6.13 6.83
CA PHE A 217 -12.51 -4.89 7.62
C PHE A 217 -13.02 -3.69 6.82
N THR A 218 -12.96 -3.70 5.50
CA THR A 218 -13.51 -2.58 4.71
C THR A 218 -15.04 -2.52 4.76
N GLY A 219 -15.72 -3.62 5.11
CA GLY A 219 -17.17 -3.77 4.97
C GLY A 219 -17.64 -3.82 3.51
N TRP A 220 -16.72 -3.87 2.55
CA TRP A 220 -17.05 -4.06 1.14
C TRP A 220 -17.30 -5.55 0.86
N ASN A 221 -18.10 -5.84 -0.17
CA ASN A 221 -18.31 -7.19 -0.67
C ASN A 221 -17.76 -7.34 -2.10
N PRO A 222 -16.46 -7.10 -2.33
CA PRO A 222 -15.88 -7.20 -3.66
C PRO A 222 -15.80 -8.67 -4.06
N LYS A 223 -16.38 -9.01 -5.20
CA LYS A 223 -16.27 -10.35 -5.80
C LYS A 223 -15.77 -10.21 -7.24
N PRO A 224 -14.92 -11.14 -7.71
CA PRO A 224 -14.28 -12.23 -6.97
C PRO A 224 -13.10 -11.78 -6.07
N ILE A 225 -12.75 -12.63 -5.09
CA ILE A 225 -11.50 -12.55 -4.35
C ILE A 225 -10.58 -13.62 -4.90
N TYR A 226 -9.52 -13.17 -5.57
CA TYR A 226 -8.39 -13.96 -6.02
C TYR A 226 -7.15 -13.08 -5.87
#